data_AF-A0A535LB02-F1
#
_entry.id   AF-A0A535LB02-F1
#
_cell.length_a   1.000
_cell.length_b   1.000
_cell.length_c   1.000
_cell.angle_alpha   90.00
_cell.angle_beta   90.00
_cell.angle_gamma   90.00
#
_symmetry.space_group_name_H-M   'P 1'
#
loop_
_entity.id
_entity.type
_entity.pdbx_description
1 polymer ?
#
loop_
_entity_poly.entity_id
_entity_poly.type
_entity_poly.pdbx_seq_one_letter_code
_entity_poly.pdbx_strand_id
1 'polypeptide(L)'
;MTDPRVFDAVVAALMGALVLGAYITAYAYVIQPNRIDAVANVGYGIVLAAWLAATAILFAAFGAGLRAGKPWDRALPDGYIGSLAAALLFGAAWIVDNGYWAKGVVGPDAVGLDALFTPPRLIEMAAAAVMVSGPLRAAARRGETTAGVVTLLSASLLLSVLTFALQFVHPLIDPWASAQYAIPAGTPSWVGKNVGVAALLAQSLVLAGAGLLLNSGFKLRPGSLTFVFTVHGLLVTITKLHMSYVPVLIITGLAADAWIAWSARRPGRPSASLCAVIGGAFALAYMGRILVDGTVWGGSLWSGAVLACIMLCWLMGRLLRAGLPAAMVATLIPATPIAVEIRNEIRWTRDPASTVRPQLVRAALDDLGTPEALGRSPLGGLPGVAQGSGSAAANLRAVLVDVISELAASSQPRDAEAGRLLLDYYVKKVGSHEVIMERLHLSRPTFYRRLQRGFQLVAERIDEMSEFAGSVPVAR
;
A
#
# COMPACT_ATOMS: atom_id res chain seq x y z
N MET A 1 -4.06 -0.98 28.90
CA MET A 1 -5.23 -1.14 28.00
C MET A 1 -5.25 -2.57 27.52
N THR A 2 -6.27 -3.35 27.91
CA THR A 2 -6.36 -4.80 27.66
C THR A 2 -6.83 -5.15 26.24
N ASP A 3 -7.45 -4.22 25.51
CA ASP A 3 -7.84 -4.39 24.11
C ASP A 3 -6.94 -3.57 23.16
N PRO A 4 -6.16 -4.21 22.27
CA PRO A 4 -5.35 -3.54 21.25
C PRO A 4 -6.15 -2.61 20.34
N ARG A 5 -7.43 -2.89 20.09
CA ARG A 5 -8.27 -2.08 19.20
C ARG A 5 -8.65 -0.74 19.81
N VAL A 6 -8.79 -0.69 21.14
CA VAL A 6 -9.03 0.56 21.86
C VAL A 6 -7.79 1.46 21.76
N PHE A 7 -6.60 0.88 21.89
CA PHE A 7 -5.35 1.60 21.69
C PHE A 7 -5.26 2.18 20.27
N ASP A 8 -5.58 1.37 19.25
CA ASP A 8 -5.60 1.81 17.86
C ASP A 8 -6.58 2.98 17.62
N ALA A 9 -7.78 2.91 18.21
CA ALA A 9 -8.80 3.95 18.09
C ALA A 9 -8.34 5.27 18.71
N VAL A 10 -7.70 5.23 19.89
CA VAL A 10 -7.15 6.41 20.56
C VAL A 10 -6.06 7.05 19.69
N VAL A 11 -5.12 6.26 19.17
CA VAL A 11 -4.08 6.82 18.30
C VAL A 11 -4.69 7.37 17.01
N ALA A 12 -5.64 6.67 16.38
CA ALA A 12 -6.30 7.17 15.17
C ALA A 12 -7.05 8.50 15.41
N ALA A 13 -7.70 8.67 16.57
CA ALA A 13 -8.36 9.92 16.92
C ALA A 13 -7.36 11.07 17.09
N LEU A 14 -6.24 10.84 17.79
CA LEU A 14 -5.18 11.83 17.95
C LEU A 14 -4.53 12.19 16.61
N MET A 15 -4.30 11.19 15.75
CA MET A 15 -3.79 11.42 14.40
C MET A 15 -4.80 12.17 13.53
N GLY A 16 -6.09 11.95 13.71
CA GLY A 16 -7.15 12.73 13.09
C GLY A 16 -7.10 14.20 13.50
N ALA A 17 -6.93 14.47 14.80
CA ALA A 17 -6.75 15.83 15.31
C ALA A 17 -5.49 16.49 14.75
N LEU A 18 -4.36 15.76 14.71
CA LEU A 18 -3.09 16.26 14.15
C LEU A 18 -3.26 16.69 12.69
N VAL A 19 -3.83 15.83 11.83
CA VAL A 19 -4.03 16.14 10.41
C VAL A 19 -5.04 17.27 10.22
N LEU A 20 -6.14 17.29 10.98
CA LEU A 20 -7.11 18.37 10.95
C LEU A 20 -6.48 19.72 11.33
N GLY A 21 -5.67 19.74 12.39
CA GLY A 21 -4.92 20.93 12.81
C GLY A 21 -4.01 21.46 11.70
N ALA A 22 -3.31 20.57 10.99
CA ALA A 22 -2.46 20.95 9.85
C ALA A 22 -3.26 21.59 8.71
N TYR A 23 -4.44 21.08 8.37
CA TYR A 23 -5.32 21.70 7.37
C TYR A 23 -5.90 23.04 7.82
N ILE A 24 -6.20 23.20 9.12
CA ILE A 24 -6.61 24.49 9.71
C ILE A 24 -5.47 25.51 9.62
N THR A 25 -4.24 25.09 9.90
CA THR A 25 -3.05 25.93 9.73
C THR A 25 -2.88 26.34 8.26
N ALA A 26 -2.99 25.39 7.31
CA ALA A 26 -2.89 25.70 5.88
C ALA A 26 -3.99 26.66 5.42
N TYR A 27 -5.23 26.48 5.89
CA TYR A 27 -6.33 27.43 5.66
C TYR A 27 -5.96 28.86 6.08
N ALA A 28 -5.38 29.03 7.27
CA ALA A 28 -5.00 30.35 7.77
C ALA A 28 -3.97 31.04 6.88
N TYR A 29 -2.94 30.32 6.42
CA TYR A 29 -1.90 30.87 5.53
C TYR A 29 -2.44 31.21 4.13
N VAL A 30 -3.39 30.42 3.62
CA VAL A 30 -3.87 30.56 2.25
C VAL A 30 -4.95 31.65 2.10
N ILE A 31 -5.84 31.82 3.09
CA ILE A 31 -6.95 32.79 3.01
C ILE A 31 -6.62 34.12 3.69
N GLN A 32 -5.76 34.14 4.71
CA GLN A 32 -5.42 35.35 5.46
C GLN A 32 -3.90 35.59 5.57
N PRO A 33 -3.17 35.76 4.45
CA PRO A 33 -1.72 35.93 4.47
C PRO A 33 -1.21 37.13 5.28
N ASN A 34 -2.08 38.12 5.59
CA ASN A 34 -1.70 39.33 6.35
C ASN A 34 -2.36 39.44 7.74
N ARG A 35 -3.07 38.41 8.23
CA ARG A 35 -3.74 38.39 9.57
C ARG A 35 -3.49 37.06 10.29
N ILE A 36 -2.28 36.54 10.17
CA ILE A 36 -1.91 35.14 10.41
C ILE A 36 -2.17 34.67 11.86
N ASP A 37 -2.35 35.54 12.83
CA ASP A 37 -2.09 35.15 14.22
C ASP A 37 -3.15 34.23 14.85
N ALA A 38 -4.45 34.56 14.84
CA ALA A 38 -5.39 33.83 15.70
C ALA A 38 -5.70 32.40 15.20
N VAL A 39 -6.04 32.23 13.92
CA VAL A 39 -6.49 30.94 13.38
C VAL A 39 -5.31 29.99 13.13
N ALA A 40 -4.18 30.49 12.65
CA ALA A 40 -2.99 29.66 12.49
C ALA A 40 -2.51 29.13 13.84
N ASN A 41 -2.53 29.97 14.89
CA ASN A 41 -2.18 29.55 16.25
C ASN A 41 -3.12 28.47 16.79
N VAL A 42 -4.42 28.51 16.47
CA VAL A 42 -5.35 27.42 16.83
C VAL A 42 -4.96 26.13 16.10
N GLY A 43 -4.70 26.17 14.79
CA GLY A 43 -4.25 25.01 14.02
C GLY A 43 -2.96 24.41 14.58
N TYR A 44 -1.94 25.24 14.82
CA TYR A 44 -0.69 24.82 15.46
C TYR A 44 -0.90 24.25 16.85
N GLY A 45 -1.77 24.86 17.67
CA GLY A 45 -2.12 24.37 19.00
C GLY A 45 -2.74 22.97 18.96
N ILE A 46 -3.61 22.71 17.98
CA ILE A 46 -4.20 21.38 17.77
C ILE A 46 -3.13 20.36 17.37
N VAL A 47 -2.26 20.69 16.41
CA VAL A 47 -1.15 19.82 15.99
C VAL A 47 -0.26 19.47 17.17
N LEU A 48 0.15 20.49 17.93
CA LEU A 48 1.02 20.35 19.09
C LEU A 48 0.38 19.48 20.18
N ALA A 49 -0.87 19.76 20.55
CA ALA A 49 -1.57 19.01 21.57
C ALA A 49 -1.76 17.54 21.16
N ALA A 50 -2.15 17.29 19.91
CA ALA A 50 -2.33 15.95 19.37
C ALA A 50 -1.01 15.16 19.33
N TRP A 51 0.08 15.79 18.86
CA TRP A 51 1.40 15.20 18.84
C TRP A 51 1.93 14.89 20.25
N LEU A 52 1.84 15.82 21.20
CA LEU A 52 2.27 15.60 22.58
C LEU A 52 1.47 14.49 23.25
N ALA A 53 0.14 14.49 23.11
CA ALA A 53 -0.70 13.45 23.67
C ALA A 53 -0.38 12.07 23.06
N ALA A 54 -0.22 11.98 21.74
CA ALA A 54 0.13 10.73 21.07
C ALA A 54 1.50 10.22 21.52
N THR A 55 2.49 11.12 21.59
CA THR A 55 3.85 10.80 22.04
C THR A 55 3.84 10.33 23.48
N ALA A 56 3.14 11.03 24.38
CA ALA A 56 3.03 10.66 25.79
C ALA A 56 2.37 9.29 25.98
N ILE A 57 1.30 8.98 25.24
CA ILE A 57 0.63 7.66 25.29
C ILE A 57 1.56 6.56 24.78
N LEU A 58 2.26 6.78 23.66
CA LEU A 58 3.23 5.82 23.13
C LEU A 58 4.39 5.61 24.11
N PHE A 59 4.91 6.67 24.72
CA PHE A 59 5.99 6.58 25.70
C PHE A 59 5.55 5.85 26.98
N ALA A 60 4.36 6.17 27.48
CA ALA A 60 3.78 5.50 28.65
C ALA A 60 3.54 4.00 28.39
N ALA A 61 3.02 3.65 27.21
CA ALA A 61 2.82 2.26 26.80
C ALA A 61 4.15 1.52 26.64
N PHE A 62 5.15 2.17 26.04
CA PHE A 62 6.51 1.62 25.90
C PHE A 62 7.15 1.38 27.28
N GLY A 63 7.09 2.36 28.18
CA GLY A 63 7.61 2.23 29.54
C GLY A 63 6.90 1.16 30.37
N ALA A 64 5.57 1.04 30.22
CA ALA A 64 4.81 -0.05 30.84
C ALA A 64 5.22 -1.43 30.30
N GLY A 65 5.45 -1.54 28.99
CA GLY A 65 5.95 -2.76 28.35
C GLY A 65 7.33 -3.17 28.85
N LEU A 66 8.26 -2.22 28.99
CA LEU A 66 9.59 -2.46 29.55
C LEU A 66 9.53 -2.88 31.03
N ARG A 67 8.69 -2.22 31.85
CA ARG A 67 8.49 -2.60 33.26
C ARG A 67 7.89 -3.99 33.42
N ALA A 68 7.11 -4.44 32.44
CA ALA A 68 6.58 -5.81 32.38
C ALA A 68 7.61 -6.84 31.88
N GLY A 69 8.88 -6.45 31.67
CA GLY A 69 9.96 -7.34 31.26
C GLY A 69 9.97 -7.67 29.76
N LYS A 70 9.18 -6.97 28.93
CA LYS A 70 9.21 -7.18 27.48
C LYS A 70 10.48 -6.57 26.89
N PRO A 71 11.11 -7.22 25.90
CA PRO A 71 12.23 -6.61 25.18
C PRO A 71 11.75 -5.36 24.43
N TRP A 72 12.66 -4.41 24.20
CA TRP A 72 12.33 -3.08 23.66
C TRP A 72 11.61 -3.14 22.30
N ASP A 73 11.94 -4.15 21.48
CA ASP A 73 11.35 -4.43 20.17
C ASP A 73 9.91 -4.97 20.24
N ARG A 74 9.41 -5.28 21.44
CA ARG A 74 8.04 -5.74 21.72
C ARG A 74 7.39 -5.02 22.89
N ALA A 75 8.00 -3.93 23.35
CA ALA A 75 7.49 -3.13 24.46
C ALA A 75 6.19 -2.38 24.09
N LEU A 76 5.99 -2.10 22.80
CA LEU A 76 4.76 -1.54 22.25
C LEU A 76 3.95 -2.59 21.48
N PRO A 77 2.63 -2.35 21.28
CA PRO A 77 1.84 -3.15 20.36
C PRO A 77 2.45 -3.14 18.94
N ASP A 78 2.27 -4.25 18.23
CA ASP A 78 2.86 -4.44 16.91
C ASP A 78 2.46 -3.30 15.95
N GLY A 79 3.46 -2.72 15.28
CA GLY A 79 3.28 -1.61 14.33
C GLY A 79 3.50 -0.20 14.92
N TYR A 80 3.59 -0.07 16.25
CA TYR A 80 3.70 1.25 16.92
C TYR A 80 5.12 1.69 17.27
N ILE A 81 6.12 0.80 17.26
CA ILE A 81 7.53 1.21 17.47
C ILE A 81 7.97 2.23 16.43
N GLY A 82 7.61 2.00 15.16
CA GLY A 82 7.85 2.96 14.09
C GLY A 82 7.09 4.28 14.30
N SER A 83 5.88 4.24 14.87
CA SER A 83 5.12 5.45 15.19
C SER A 83 5.74 6.24 16.34
N LEU A 84 6.31 5.57 17.36
CA LEU A 84 7.04 6.25 18.44
C LEU A 84 8.32 6.92 17.90
N ALA A 85 9.12 6.20 17.12
CA ALA A 85 10.31 6.77 16.50
C ALA A 85 9.98 7.97 15.60
N ALA A 86 8.92 7.85 14.79
CA ALA A 86 8.43 8.95 13.97
C ALA A 86 7.92 10.13 14.80
N ALA A 87 7.22 9.89 15.92
CA ALA A 87 6.77 10.96 16.80
C ALA A 87 7.94 11.74 17.41
N LEU A 88 9.01 11.06 17.80
CA LEU A 88 10.23 11.71 18.29
C LEU A 88 10.94 12.50 17.17
N LEU A 89 11.02 11.92 15.97
CA LEU A 89 11.61 12.59 14.80
C LEU A 89 10.81 13.82 14.39
N PHE A 90 9.48 13.75 14.43
CA PHE A 90 8.59 14.89 14.20
C PHE A 90 8.90 16.04 15.16
N GLY A 91 8.99 15.75 16.46
CA GLY A 91 9.33 16.77 17.46
C GLY A 91 10.72 17.37 17.25
N ALA A 92 11.72 16.53 16.96
CA ALA A 92 13.08 17.00 16.70
C ALA A 92 13.13 17.88 15.45
N ALA A 93 12.51 17.46 14.34
CA ALA A 93 12.43 18.22 13.12
C ALA A 93 11.72 19.56 13.33
N TRP A 94 10.62 19.56 14.09
CA TRP A 94 9.86 20.76 14.40
C TRP A 94 10.64 21.78 15.25
N ILE A 95 11.40 21.32 16.24
CA ILE A 95 12.30 22.17 17.03
C ILE A 95 13.39 22.78 16.13
N VAL A 96 13.96 21.98 15.22
CA VAL A 96 14.99 22.44 14.27
C VAL A 96 14.42 23.43 13.25
N ASP A 97 13.22 23.19 12.70
CA ASP A 97 12.55 24.09 11.75
C ASP A 97 12.28 25.45 12.41
N ASN A 98 11.55 25.44 13.53
CA ASN A 98 11.15 26.68 14.22
C ASN A 98 12.31 27.44 14.88
N GLY A 99 13.32 26.71 15.37
CA GLY A 99 14.45 27.29 16.08
C GLY A 99 15.56 27.80 15.16
N TYR A 100 15.76 27.16 14.01
CA TYR A 100 16.91 27.42 13.16
C TYR A 100 16.53 27.66 11.69
N TRP A 101 15.80 26.74 11.05
CA TRP A 101 15.63 26.78 9.60
C TRP A 101 14.67 27.89 9.13
N ALA A 102 13.45 27.90 9.66
CA ALA A 102 12.42 28.85 9.27
C ALA A 102 12.84 30.30 9.62
N LYS A 103 13.42 30.52 10.80
CA LYS A 103 13.82 31.86 11.24
C LYS A 103 15.17 32.32 10.69
N GLY A 104 16.16 31.44 10.61
CA GLY A 104 17.54 31.80 10.31
C GLY A 104 17.94 31.62 8.85
N VAL A 105 17.46 30.58 8.17
CA VAL A 105 17.91 30.22 6.81
C VAL A 105 16.95 30.76 5.75
N VAL A 106 15.65 30.52 5.91
CA VAL A 106 14.64 31.00 4.93
C VAL A 106 14.21 32.43 5.22
N GLY A 107 14.19 32.80 6.50
CA GLY A 107 13.78 34.11 6.98
C GLY A 107 12.31 34.16 7.41
N PRO A 108 11.95 35.03 8.36
CA PRO A 108 10.65 35.05 9.00
C PRO A 108 9.49 35.41 8.06
N ASP A 109 9.77 36.11 6.96
CA ASP A 109 8.77 36.60 6.00
C ASP A 109 8.62 35.69 4.77
N ALA A 110 9.25 34.51 4.79
CA ALA A 110 9.20 33.59 3.67
C ALA A 110 7.78 33.04 3.45
N VAL A 111 7.33 33.05 2.19
CA VAL A 111 6.01 32.55 1.77
C VAL A 111 6.12 31.56 0.62
N GLY A 112 5.08 30.77 0.41
CA GLY A 112 5.01 29.83 -0.71
C GLY A 112 5.90 28.60 -0.55
N LEU A 113 6.46 28.11 -1.65
CA LEU A 113 7.22 26.85 -1.68
C LEU A 113 8.51 26.91 -0.86
N ASP A 114 9.21 28.04 -0.83
CA ASP A 114 10.45 28.18 -0.05
C ASP A 114 10.22 28.03 1.46
N ALA A 115 9.05 28.47 1.94
CA ALA A 115 8.62 28.22 3.31
C ALA A 115 8.13 26.79 3.50
N LEU A 116 7.48 26.18 2.52
CA LEU A 116 6.86 24.86 2.65
C LEU A 116 7.86 23.70 2.53
N PHE A 117 8.88 23.83 1.67
CA PHE A 117 9.84 22.78 1.30
C PHE A 117 11.17 22.87 2.06
N THR A 118 11.14 23.30 3.32
CA THR A 118 12.32 23.18 4.17
C THR A 118 12.62 21.70 4.44
N PRO A 119 13.91 21.28 4.47
CA PRO A 119 14.25 19.90 4.78
C PRO A 119 13.62 19.39 6.09
N PRO A 120 13.59 20.17 7.20
CA PRO A 120 12.87 19.78 8.40
C PRO A 120 11.37 19.53 8.18
N ARG A 121 10.66 20.38 7.42
CA ARG A 121 9.23 20.16 7.12
C ARG A 121 8.97 18.91 6.31
N LEU A 122 9.88 18.55 5.38
CA LEU A 122 9.78 17.29 4.66
C LEU A 122 9.93 16.09 5.61
N ILE A 123 10.82 16.20 6.60
CA ILE A 123 10.97 15.19 7.67
C ILE A 123 9.71 15.13 8.54
N GLU A 124 9.11 16.28 8.90
CA GLU A 124 7.84 16.34 9.62
C GLU A 124 6.71 15.65 8.85
N MET A 125 6.57 15.92 7.55
CA MET A 125 5.56 15.28 6.69
C MET A 125 5.76 13.77 6.59
N ALA A 126 7.01 13.32 6.41
CA ALA A 126 7.34 11.90 6.38
C ALA A 126 7.07 11.21 7.73
N ALA A 127 7.45 11.86 8.84
CA ALA A 127 7.18 11.38 10.18
C ALA A 127 5.67 11.30 10.46
N ALA A 128 4.91 12.33 10.08
CA ALA A 128 3.45 12.34 10.17
C ALA A 128 2.84 11.17 9.39
N ALA A 129 3.31 10.90 8.16
CA ALA A 129 2.84 9.76 7.37
C ALA A 129 3.06 8.42 8.09
N VAL A 130 4.22 8.24 8.75
CA VAL A 130 4.51 7.04 9.56
C VAL A 130 3.66 6.99 10.83
N MET A 131 3.38 8.12 11.47
CA MET A 131 2.54 8.18 12.67
C MET A 131 1.08 7.82 12.34
N VAL A 132 0.47 8.48 11.34
CA VAL A 132 -0.95 8.29 10.98
C VAL A 132 -1.24 6.90 10.44
N SER A 133 -0.25 6.22 9.84
CA SER A 133 -0.36 4.85 9.35
C SER A 133 -0.14 3.77 10.43
N GLY A 134 0.08 4.17 11.70
CA GLY A 134 0.24 3.25 12.83
C GLY A 134 -0.87 2.20 12.94
N PRO A 135 -2.15 2.60 13.07
CA PRO A 135 -3.27 1.66 13.14
C PRO A 135 -3.40 0.76 11.90
N LEU A 136 -3.16 1.31 10.70
CA LEU A 136 -3.14 0.56 9.45
C LEU A 136 -2.07 -0.55 9.45
N ARG A 137 -0.83 -0.23 9.86
CA ARG A 137 0.25 -1.21 9.99
C ARG A 137 -0.02 -2.23 11.08
N ALA A 138 -0.61 -1.80 12.20
CA ALA A 138 -0.96 -2.68 13.31
C ALA A 138 -2.00 -3.73 12.85
N ALA A 139 -3.06 -3.29 12.15
CA ALA A 139 -4.06 -4.20 11.57
C ALA A 139 -3.45 -5.19 10.58
N ALA A 140 -2.54 -4.72 9.70
CA ALA A 140 -1.85 -5.58 8.74
C ALA A 140 -0.96 -6.63 9.44
N ARG A 141 -0.20 -6.24 10.46
CA ARG A 141 0.67 -7.15 11.23
C ARG A 141 -0.10 -8.19 12.04
N ARG A 142 -1.30 -7.84 12.51
CA ARG A 142 -2.21 -8.80 13.16
C ARG A 142 -2.87 -9.78 12.20
N GLY A 143 -2.65 -9.65 10.89
CA GLY A 143 -3.26 -10.50 9.87
C GLY A 143 -4.77 -10.27 9.73
N GLU A 144 -5.26 -9.07 10.02
CA GLU A 144 -6.67 -8.76 9.85
C GLU A 144 -7.07 -8.84 8.37
N THR A 145 -8.00 -9.74 8.05
CA THR A 145 -8.41 -9.98 6.66
C THR A 145 -9.39 -8.93 6.15
N THR A 146 -10.12 -8.25 7.04
CA THR A 146 -11.10 -7.22 6.70
C THR A 146 -10.72 -5.89 7.32
N ALA A 147 -10.74 -4.81 6.54
CA ALA A 147 -10.44 -3.47 7.06
C ALA A 147 -11.54 -3.00 8.04
N GLY A 148 -11.17 -2.72 9.28
CA GLY A 148 -12.04 -2.08 10.26
C GLY A 148 -12.13 -0.56 10.07
N VAL A 149 -13.08 0.10 10.73
CA VAL A 149 -13.28 1.57 10.61
C VAL A 149 -12.01 2.34 11.00
N VAL A 150 -11.29 1.89 12.04
CA VAL A 150 -10.03 2.52 12.48
C VAL A 150 -8.94 2.39 11.41
N THR A 151 -8.85 1.23 10.75
CA THR A 151 -7.93 0.98 9.63
C THR A 151 -8.25 1.89 8.44
N LEU A 152 -9.54 2.04 8.12
CA LEU A 152 -10.00 2.92 7.04
C LEU A 152 -9.74 4.39 7.37
N LEU A 153 -9.97 4.81 8.62
CA LEU A 153 -9.64 6.16 9.08
C LEU A 153 -8.14 6.42 8.96
N SER A 154 -7.30 5.50 9.44
CA SER A 154 -5.84 5.59 9.31
C SER A 154 -5.38 5.66 7.84
N ALA A 155 -6.00 4.88 6.95
CA ALA A 155 -5.74 4.97 5.50
C ALA A 155 -6.16 6.32 4.90
N SER A 156 -7.31 6.86 5.33
CA SER A 156 -7.74 8.20 4.93
C SER A 156 -6.80 9.30 5.41
N LEU A 157 -6.32 9.20 6.65
CA LEU A 157 -5.38 10.19 7.21
C LEU A 157 -4.03 10.12 6.50
N LEU A 158 -3.55 8.92 6.16
CA LEU A 158 -2.35 8.74 5.35
C LEU A 158 -2.50 9.37 3.96
N LEU A 159 -3.64 9.13 3.30
CA LEU A 159 -3.97 9.75 2.02
C LEU A 159 -3.97 11.28 2.15
N SER A 160 -4.58 11.81 3.22
CA SER A 160 -4.59 13.25 3.50
C SER A 160 -3.19 13.82 3.71
N VAL A 161 -2.31 13.16 4.48
CA VAL A 161 -0.91 13.61 4.65
C VAL A 161 -0.17 13.67 3.30
N LEU A 162 -0.35 12.66 2.45
CA LEU A 162 0.25 12.64 1.12
C LEU A 162 -0.26 13.79 0.24
N THR A 163 -1.57 14.05 0.25
CA THR A 163 -2.15 15.16 -0.52
C THR A 163 -1.86 16.53 0.07
N PHE A 164 -1.62 16.61 1.38
CA PHE A 164 -1.15 17.84 2.04
C PHE A 164 0.25 18.18 1.56
N ALA A 165 1.14 17.20 1.45
CA ALA A 165 2.47 17.39 0.86
C ALA A 165 2.38 17.83 -0.61
N LEU A 166 1.35 17.40 -1.35
CA LEU A 166 1.09 17.76 -2.75
C LEU A 166 0.10 18.93 -2.92
N GLN A 167 -0.19 19.69 -1.86
CA GLN A 167 -1.29 20.67 -1.86
C GLN A 167 -1.18 21.75 -2.95
N PHE A 168 0.04 22.08 -3.37
CA PHE A 168 0.33 23.07 -4.42
C PHE A 168 -0.06 22.58 -5.83
N VAL A 169 -0.34 21.29 -6.01
CA VAL A 169 -0.78 20.65 -7.26
C VAL A 169 -2.06 19.86 -6.98
N HIS A 170 -3.02 20.47 -6.27
CA HIS A 170 -4.28 19.80 -5.91
C HIS A 170 -5.50 20.47 -6.58
N PRO A 171 -6.26 19.76 -7.44
CA PRO A 171 -7.32 20.37 -8.26
C PRO A 171 -8.55 20.83 -7.45
N LEU A 172 -8.74 20.29 -6.24
CA LEU A 172 -9.81 20.72 -5.32
C LEU A 172 -9.42 21.96 -4.47
N ILE A 173 -8.11 22.25 -4.36
CA ILE A 173 -7.62 23.45 -3.69
C ILE A 173 -7.57 24.57 -4.73
N ASP A 174 -6.86 24.34 -5.82
CA ASP A 174 -6.70 25.28 -6.93
C ASP A 174 -7.37 24.76 -8.20
N PRO A 175 -8.65 25.08 -8.45
CA PRO A 175 -9.40 24.60 -9.60
C PRO A 175 -9.05 25.37 -10.89
N TRP A 176 -7.85 25.14 -11.42
CA TRP A 176 -7.31 25.78 -12.64
C TRP A 176 -8.19 25.67 -13.90
N ALA A 177 -9.11 24.70 -13.94
CA ALA A 177 -10.05 24.53 -15.04
C ALA A 177 -11.35 25.34 -14.88
N SER A 178 -11.62 25.90 -13.70
CA SER A 178 -12.79 26.73 -13.41
C SER A 178 -12.61 28.16 -13.90
N ALA A 179 -13.66 28.73 -14.50
CA ALA A 179 -13.69 30.13 -14.90
C ALA A 179 -13.76 31.10 -13.72
N GLN A 180 -14.15 30.63 -12.54
CA GLN A 180 -14.24 31.42 -11.32
C GLN A 180 -12.90 31.49 -10.56
N TYR A 181 -11.91 30.71 -10.98
CA TYR A 181 -10.60 30.69 -10.35
C TYR A 181 -9.76 31.89 -10.81
N ALA A 182 -9.35 32.74 -9.87
CA ALA A 182 -8.52 33.90 -10.14
C ALA A 182 -7.06 33.47 -10.37
N ILE A 183 -6.68 33.36 -11.64
CA ILE A 183 -5.28 33.11 -12.04
C ILE A 183 -4.47 34.41 -11.81
N PRO A 184 -3.25 34.33 -11.25
CA PRO A 184 -2.40 35.52 -11.04
C PRO A 184 -2.20 36.33 -12.33
N ALA A 185 -2.28 37.65 -12.21
CA ALA A 185 -2.11 38.57 -13.33
C ALA A 185 -0.75 38.37 -14.02
N GLY A 186 -0.75 38.37 -15.35
CA GLY A 186 0.46 38.12 -16.16
C GLY A 186 0.81 36.65 -16.39
N THR A 187 0.08 35.70 -15.79
CA THR A 187 0.29 34.27 -16.05
C THR A 187 -0.23 33.90 -17.44
N PRO A 188 0.59 33.34 -18.35
CA PRO A 188 0.11 32.89 -19.65
C PRO A 188 -0.93 31.77 -19.51
N SER A 189 -1.99 31.81 -20.34
CA SER A 189 -3.11 30.86 -20.25
C SER A 189 -2.70 29.39 -20.44
N TRP A 190 -1.64 29.12 -21.20
CA TRP A 190 -1.12 27.76 -21.40
C TRP A 190 -0.47 27.20 -20.13
N VAL A 191 0.11 28.04 -19.27
CA VAL A 191 0.71 27.60 -17.99
C VAL A 191 -0.39 27.09 -17.06
N GLY A 192 -1.49 27.84 -16.92
CA GLY A 192 -2.64 27.43 -16.11
C GLY A 192 -3.26 26.11 -16.59
N LYS A 193 -3.35 25.92 -17.92
CA LYS A 193 -3.79 24.64 -18.50
C LYS A 193 -2.85 23.48 -18.15
N ASN A 194 -1.53 23.67 -18.27
CA ASN A 194 -0.55 22.64 -17.95
C ASN A 194 -0.60 22.25 -16.46
N VAL A 195 -0.63 23.25 -15.56
CA VAL A 195 -0.70 23.01 -14.10
C VAL A 195 -2.01 22.33 -13.73
N GLY A 196 -3.14 22.76 -14.30
CA GLY A 196 -4.43 22.13 -14.03
C GLY A 196 -4.52 20.68 -14.51
N VAL A 197 -3.98 20.36 -15.69
CA VAL A 197 -3.89 18.97 -16.18
C VAL A 197 -2.96 18.15 -15.28
N ALA A 198 -1.80 18.68 -14.92
CA ALA A 198 -0.86 18.00 -14.03
C ALA A 198 -1.49 17.69 -12.66
N ALA A 199 -2.21 18.66 -12.07
CA ALA A 199 -2.93 18.49 -10.81
C ALA A 199 -4.00 17.40 -10.89
N LEU A 200 -4.78 17.39 -11.97
CA LEU A 200 -5.81 16.37 -12.18
C LEU A 200 -5.22 14.96 -12.32
N LEU A 201 -4.13 14.81 -13.10
CA LEU A 201 -3.44 13.54 -13.29
C LEU A 201 -2.79 13.04 -11.99
N ALA A 202 -2.09 13.93 -11.27
CA ALA A 202 -1.44 13.61 -10.01
C ALA A 202 -2.45 13.14 -8.97
N GLN A 203 -3.55 13.86 -8.80
CA GLN A 203 -4.58 13.48 -7.83
C GLN A 203 -5.29 12.18 -8.22
N SER A 204 -5.57 11.97 -9.51
CA SER A 204 -6.14 10.72 -10.02
C SER A 204 -5.25 9.51 -9.68
N LEU A 205 -3.95 9.66 -9.88
CA LEU A 205 -2.95 8.63 -9.56
C LEU A 205 -2.88 8.36 -8.05
N VAL A 206 -2.84 9.40 -7.23
CA VAL A 206 -2.79 9.27 -5.76
C VAL A 206 -4.01 8.51 -5.23
N LEU A 207 -5.23 8.88 -5.68
CA LEU A 207 -6.46 8.19 -5.30
C LEU A 207 -6.49 6.74 -5.78
N ALA A 208 -6.12 6.49 -7.04
CA ALA A 208 -6.10 5.14 -7.61
C ALA A 208 -5.06 4.25 -6.93
N GLY A 209 -3.88 4.79 -6.62
CA GLY A 209 -2.80 4.08 -5.93
C GLY A 209 -3.20 3.73 -4.50
N ALA A 210 -3.75 4.68 -3.75
CA ALA A 210 -4.24 4.43 -2.40
C ALA A 210 -5.38 3.39 -2.38
N GLY A 211 -6.35 3.53 -3.28
CA GLY A 211 -7.46 2.56 -3.41
C GLY A 211 -6.98 1.15 -3.77
N LEU A 212 -6.01 1.05 -4.69
CA LEU A 212 -5.44 -0.25 -5.07
C LEU A 212 -4.65 -0.89 -3.92
N LEU A 213 -3.79 -0.13 -3.25
CA LEU A 213 -2.99 -0.62 -2.12
C LEU A 213 -3.89 -1.13 -1.00
N LEU A 214 -4.95 -0.38 -0.66
CA LEU A 214 -5.91 -0.77 0.36
C LEU A 214 -6.68 -2.04 -0.03
N ASN A 215 -7.13 -2.15 -1.28
CA ASN A 215 -7.82 -3.33 -1.81
C ASN A 215 -6.91 -4.56 -1.97
N SER A 216 -5.59 -4.33 -2.10
CA SER A 216 -4.60 -5.41 -2.17
C SER A 216 -4.31 -6.00 -0.78
N GLY A 217 -4.25 -5.16 0.26
CA GLY A 217 -3.92 -5.55 1.63
C GLY A 217 -5.11 -6.09 2.44
N PHE A 218 -6.34 -5.65 2.15
CA PHE A 218 -7.51 -6.00 2.96
C PHE A 218 -8.73 -6.37 2.09
N LYS A 219 -9.62 -7.20 2.63
CA LYS A 219 -10.97 -7.38 2.09
C LYS A 219 -11.82 -6.18 2.48
N LEU A 220 -12.24 -5.41 1.47
CA LEU A 220 -13.03 -4.20 1.66
C LEU A 220 -14.52 -4.53 1.76
N ARG A 221 -15.19 -3.89 2.73
CA ARG A 221 -16.65 -3.92 2.85
C ARG A 221 -17.26 -2.87 1.91
N PRO A 222 -18.51 -3.03 1.46
CA PRO A 222 -19.20 -1.99 0.71
C PRO A 222 -19.12 -0.64 1.45
N GLY A 223 -18.74 0.42 0.75
CA GLY A 223 -18.58 1.77 1.31
C GLY A 223 -17.19 2.09 1.86
N SER A 224 -16.21 1.18 1.80
CA SER A 224 -14.88 1.40 2.36
C SER A 224 -14.12 2.52 1.63
N LEU A 225 -14.11 2.50 0.30
CA LEU A 225 -13.43 3.55 -0.48
C LEU A 225 -14.20 4.86 -0.46
N THR A 226 -15.53 4.80 -0.43
CA THR A 226 -16.38 5.97 -0.19
C THR A 226 -16.03 6.64 1.13
N PHE A 227 -15.90 5.89 2.21
CA PHE A 227 -15.51 6.44 3.51
C PHE A 227 -14.12 7.10 3.45
N VAL A 228 -13.12 6.39 2.92
CA VAL A 228 -11.73 6.88 2.83
C VAL A 228 -11.66 8.16 2.00
N PHE A 229 -12.27 8.19 0.81
CA PHE A 229 -12.22 9.37 -0.05
C PHE A 229 -13.07 10.52 0.49
N THR A 230 -14.17 10.25 1.19
CA THR A 230 -15.00 11.31 1.80
C THR A 230 -14.26 12.01 2.94
N VAL A 231 -13.67 11.25 3.87
CA VAL A 231 -12.91 11.83 5.00
C VAL A 231 -11.72 12.63 4.48
N HIS A 232 -10.99 12.09 3.49
CA HIS A 232 -9.92 12.80 2.81
C HIS A 232 -10.40 14.10 2.14
N GLY A 233 -11.53 14.05 1.43
CA GLY A 233 -12.11 15.21 0.73
C GLY A 233 -12.50 16.33 1.65
N LEU A 234 -13.17 15.99 2.77
CA LEU A 234 -13.54 16.95 3.80
C LEU A 234 -12.33 17.71 4.33
N LEU A 235 -11.23 17.01 4.61
CA LEU A 235 -9.99 17.63 5.10
C LEU A 235 -9.37 18.56 4.06
N VAL A 236 -9.22 18.11 2.82
CA VAL A 236 -8.62 18.92 1.76
C VAL A 236 -9.41 20.19 1.48
N THR A 237 -10.74 20.11 1.42
CA THR A 237 -11.57 21.26 1.05
C THR A 237 -11.59 22.37 2.10
N ILE A 238 -11.15 22.09 3.34
CA ILE A 238 -10.98 23.10 4.39
C ILE A 238 -9.98 24.18 3.94
N THR A 239 -8.91 23.81 3.24
CA THR A 239 -7.80 24.71 2.87
C THR A 239 -8.25 26.02 2.19
N LYS A 240 -9.24 25.94 1.30
CA LYS A 240 -9.84 27.12 0.62
C LYS A 240 -11.36 27.21 0.77
N LEU A 241 -11.95 26.47 1.71
CA LEU A 241 -13.40 26.37 1.93
C LEU A 241 -14.21 25.98 0.68
N HIS A 242 -13.59 25.21 -0.21
CA HIS A 242 -14.20 24.70 -1.44
C HIS A 242 -15.11 23.48 -1.19
N MET A 243 -16.01 23.57 -0.20
CA MET A 243 -16.85 22.43 0.26
C MET A 243 -17.76 21.85 -0.83
N SER A 244 -18.07 22.65 -1.86
CA SER A 244 -18.81 22.20 -3.04
C SER A 244 -18.12 21.08 -3.83
N TYR A 245 -16.83 20.83 -3.59
CA TYR A 245 -16.06 19.76 -4.24
C TYR A 245 -16.07 18.44 -3.47
N VAL A 246 -16.62 18.38 -2.25
CA VAL A 246 -16.76 17.12 -1.48
C VAL A 246 -17.54 16.04 -2.26
N PRO A 247 -18.64 16.35 -2.98
CA PRO A 247 -19.34 15.38 -3.82
C PRO A 247 -18.46 14.69 -4.86
N VAL A 248 -17.39 15.35 -5.35
CA VAL A 248 -16.46 14.75 -6.32
C VAL A 248 -15.80 13.50 -5.75
N LEU A 249 -15.35 13.56 -4.50
CA LEU A 249 -14.71 12.40 -3.85
C LEU A 249 -15.72 11.35 -3.38
N ILE A 250 -16.93 11.76 -3.00
CA ILE A 250 -18.02 10.83 -2.69
C ILE A 250 -18.35 9.99 -3.95
N ILE A 251 -18.57 10.64 -5.10
CA ILE A 251 -18.87 9.96 -6.37
C ILE A 251 -17.72 9.03 -6.77
N THR A 252 -16.48 9.49 -6.62
CA THR A 252 -15.29 8.67 -6.90
C THR A 252 -15.27 7.39 -6.05
N GLY A 253 -15.54 7.53 -4.75
CA GLY A 253 -15.57 6.40 -3.83
C GLY A 253 -16.72 5.43 -4.09
N LEU A 254 -17.91 5.95 -4.39
CA LEU A 254 -19.08 5.16 -4.76
C LEU A 254 -18.81 4.34 -6.03
N ALA A 255 -18.20 4.95 -7.06
CA ALA A 255 -17.81 4.26 -8.28
C ALA A 255 -16.79 3.15 -8.01
N ALA A 256 -15.81 3.40 -7.13
CA ALA A 256 -14.80 2.43 -6.76
C ALA A 256 -15.39 1.24 -5.97
N ASP A 257 -16.24 1.51 -4.98
CA ASP A 257 -16.92 0.47 -4.20
C ASP A 257 -17.88 -0.35 -5.07
N ALA A 258 -18.61 0.30 -5.99
CA ALA A 258 -19.47 -0.38 -6.97
C ALA A 258 -18.64 -1.30 -7.89
N TRP A 259 -17.49 -0.84 -8.35
CA TRP A 259 -16.58 -1.66 -9.16
C TRP A 259 -16.03 -2.86 -8.38
N ILE A 260 -15.65 -2.67 -7.12
CA ILE A 260 -15.19 -3.78 -6.26
C ILE A 260 -16.30 -4.80 -6.07
N ALA A 261 -17.52 -4.36 -5.75
CA ALA A 261 -18.67 -5.24 -5.55
C ALA A 261 -19.04 -6.01 -6.83
N TRP A 262 -18.94 -5.36 -8.00
CA TRP A 262 -19.20 -5.98 -9.30
C TRP A 262 -18.08 -6.96 -9.71
N SER A 263 -16.83 -6.55 -9.59
CA SER A 263 -15.66 -7.36 -10.00
C SER A 263 -15.42 -8.56 -9.09
N ALA A 264 -15.85 -8.52 -7.83
CA ALA A 264 -15.80 -9.66 -6.91
C ALA A 264 -16.59 -10.89 -7.41
N ARG A 265 -17.50 -10.71 -8.38
CA ARG A 265 -18.26 -11.80 -9.01
C ARG A 265 -17.49 -12.54 -10.11
N ARG A 266 -16.33 -12.03 -10.55
CA ARG A 266 -15.54 -12.58 -11.65
C ARG A 266 -14.23 -13.18 -11.13
N PRO A 267 -13.72 -14.29 -11.73
CA PRO A 267 -12.41 -14.83 -11.38
C PRO A 267 -11.30 -13.86 -11.81
N GLY A 268 -10.43 -13.50 -10.86
CA GLY A 268 -9.29 -12.59 -11.04
C GLY A 268 -9.45 -11.26 -10.29
N ARG A 269 -8.32 -10.64 -9.92
CA ARG A 269 -8.28 -9.30 -9.29
C ARG A 269 -7.93 -8.25 -10.35
N PRO A 270 -8.90 -7.51 -10.91
CA PRO A 270 -8.61 -6.59 -12.01
C PRO A 270 -8.10 -5.23 -11.46
N SER A 271 -6.83 -5.19 -11.05
CA SER A 271 -6.16 -4.00 -10.50
C SER A 271 -6.21 -2.79 -11.46
N ALA A 272 -5.98 -3.05 -12.75
CA ALA A 272 -5.93 -2.03 -13.79
C ALA A 272 -7.28 -1.34 -13.99
N SER A 273 -8.36 -2.11 -14.00
CA SER A 273 -9.69 -1.54 -14.19
C SER A 273 -10.18 -0.81 -12.94
N LEU A 274 -9.83 -1.27 -11.73
CA LEU A 274 -10.13 -0.53 -10.50
C LEU A 274 -9.47 0.86 -10.54
N CYS A 275 -8.18 0.91 -10.89
CA CYS A 275 -7.46 2.18 -10.99
C CYS A 275 -8.07 3.08 -12.08
N ALA A 276 -8.42 2.52 -13.24
CA ALA A 276 -9.07 3.24 -14.33
C ALA A 276 -10.42 3.83 -13.90
N VAL A 277 -11.23 3.07 -13.15
CA VAL A 277 -12.52 3.53 -12.62
C VAL A 277 -12.32 4.65 -11.60
N ILE A 278 -11.38 4.53 -10.67
CA ILE A 278 -11.10 5.59 -9.69
C ILE A 278 -10.66 6.87 -10.40
N GLY A 279 -9.67 6.80 -11.30
CA GLY A 279 -9.17 7.95 -12.04
C GLY A 279 -10.24 8.58 -12.94
N GLY A 280 -11.00 7.75 -13.66
CA GLY A 280 -12.08 8.21 -14.53
C GLY A 280 -13.25 8.84 -13.77
N ALA A 281 -13.71 8.21 -12.69
CA ALA A 281 -14.80 8.73 -11.88
C ALA A 281 -14.41 10.05 -11.21
N PHE A 282 -13.18 10.17 -10.71
CA PHE A 282 -12.67 11.41 -10.17
C PHE A 282 -12.62 12.52 -11.22
N ALA A 283 -12.00 12.26 -12.38
CA ALA A 283 -11.89 13.25 -13.45
C ALA A 283 -13.27 13.68 -13.96
N LEU A 284 -14.20 12.75 -14.21
CA LEU A 284 -15.55 13.05 -14.65
C LEU A 284 -16.36 13.82 -13.62
N ALA A 285 -16.30 13.43 -12.34
CA ALA A 285 -17.03 14.13 -11.27
C ALA A 285 -16.49 15.55 -11.05
N TYR A 286 -15.16 15.72 -11.09
CA TYR A 286 -14.51 17.02 -11.01
C TYR A 286 -14.91 17.92 -12.19
N MET A 287 -14.84 17.37 -13.41
CA MET A 287 -15.23 18.09 -14.62
C MET A 287 -16.72 18.44 -14.63
N GLY A 288 -17.59 17.54 -14.16
CA GLY A 288 -19.02 17.81 -13.98
C GLY A 288 -19.28 18.94 -13.01
N ARG A 289 -18.55 18.99 -11.88
CA ARG A 289 -18.61 20.10 -10.93
C ARG A 289 -18.16 21.42 -11.56
N ILE A 290 -17.09 21.40 -12.35
CA ILE A 290 -16.57 22.59 -13.03
C ILE A 290 -17.52 23.12 -14.10
N LEU A 291 -18.27 22.26 -14.80
CA LEU A 291 -19.25 22.72 -15.77
C LEU A 291 -20.32 23.63 -15.15
N VAL A 292 -20.63 23.43 -13.85
CA VAL A 292 -21.55 24.31 -13.10
C VAL A 292 -20.92 25.68 -12.81
N ASP A 293 -19.60 25.73 -12.57
CA ASP A 293 -18.88 26.99 -12.32
C ASP A 293 -18.53 27.75 -13.62
N GLY A 294 -18.60 27.06 -14.76
CA GLY A 294 -18.02 27.49 -16.03
C GLY A 294 -16.56 27.05 -16.16
N THR A 295 -16.12 26.73 -17.38
CA THR A 295 -14.75 26.28 -17.66
C THR A 295 -14.04 27.17 -18.68
N VAL A 296 -12.75 27.39 -18.46
CA VAL A 296 -11.85 28.07 -19.42
C VAL A 296 -11.17 27.08 -20.38
N TRP A 297 -11.46 25.78 -20.24
CA TRP A 297 -10.89 24.74 -21.09
C TRP A 297 -11.79 24.47 -22.29
N GLY A 298 -11.17 24.34 -23.47
CA GLY A 298 -11.87 23.91 -24.68
C GLY A 298 -12.24 22.43 -24.64
N GLY A 299 -13.23 22.02 -25.43
CA GLY A 299 -13.76 20.65 -25.42
C GLY A 299 -12.73 19.55 -25.70
N SER A 300 -11.71 19.82 -26.52
CA SER A 300 -10.61 18.88 -26.78
C SER A 300 -9.73 18.66 -25.55
N LEU A 301 -9.38 19.72 -24.81
CA LEU A 301 -8.58 19.61 -23.59
C LEU A 301 -9.37 18.91 -22.48
N TRP A 302 -10.66 19.24 -22.36
CA TRP A 302 -11.58 18.63 -21.40
C TRP A 302 -11.65 17.10 -21.57
N SER A 303 -11.93 16.63 -22.79
CA SER A 303 -12.05 15.19 -23.07
C SER A 303 -10.69 14.48 -23.01
N GLY A 304 -9.64 15.13 -23.51
CA GLY A 304 -8.27 14.63 -23.43
C GLY A 304 -7.79 14.43 -22.00
N ALA A 305 -8.09 15.37 -21.09
CA ALA A 305 -7.70 15.26 -19.67
C ALA A 305 -8.39 14.09 -18.96
N VAL A 306 -9.68 13.88 -19.21
CA VAL A 306 -10.44 12.73 -18.67
C VAL A 306 -9.85 11.41 -19.18
N LEU A 307 -9.65 11.30 -20.49
CA LEU A 307 -9.05 10.10 -21.10
C LEU A 307 -7.64 9.84 -20.56
N ALA A 308 -6.83 10.89 -20.41
CA ALA A 308 -5.47 10.80 -19.86
C ALA A 308 -5.50 10.27 -18.42
N CYS A 309 -6.42 10.74 -17.56
CA CYS A 309 -6.56 10.23 -16.19
C CYS A 309 -6.92 8.74 -16.18
N ILE A 310 -7.88 8.32 -17.03
CA ILE A 310 -8.29 6.92 -17.16
C ILE A 310 -7.10 6.05 -17.61
N MET A 311 -6.42 6.46 -18.68
CA MET A 311 -5.30 5.71 -19.26
C MET A 311 -4.12 5.63 -18.30
N LEU A 312 -3.76 6.74 -17.65
CA LEU A 312 -2.64 6.80 -16.72
C LEU A 312 -2.88 5.93 -15.48
N CYS A 313 -4.07 6.00 -14.89
CA CYS A 313 -4.42 5.14 -13.76
C CYS A 313 -4.52 3.66 -14.17
N TRP A 314 -5.04 3.37 -15.37
CA TRP A 314 -5.04 2.02 -15.92
C TRP A 314 -3.62 1.46 -16.09
N LEU A 315 -2.70 2.26 -16.66
CA LEU A 315 -1.30 1.91 -16.83
C LEU A 315 -0.63 1.67 -15.48
N MET A 316 -0.85 2.53 -14.48
CA MET A 316 -0.34 2.33 -13.13
C MET A 316 -0.85 1.01 -12.54
N GLY A 317 -2.14 0.70 -12.67
CA GLY A 317 -2.69 -0.56 -12.18
C GLY A 317 -2.17 -1.81 -12.89
N ARG A 318 -1.71 -1.67 -14.15
CA ARG A 318 -0.96 -2.73 -14.87
C ARG A 318 0.47 -2.83 -14.38
N LEU A 319 1.18 -1.71 -14.22
CA LEU A 319 2.55 -1.66 -13.74
C LEU A 319 2.69 -2.27 -12.34
N LEU A 320 1.81 -1.86 -11.41
CA LEU A 320 1.80 -2.38 -10.04
C LEU A 320 1.46 -3.87 -9.97
N ARG A 321 0.72 -4.40 -10.96
CA ARG A 321 0.44 -5.84 -11.05
C ARG A 321 1.57 -6.63 -11.70
N ALA A 322 2.29 -6.00 -12.64
CA ALA A 322 3.45 -6.61 -13.29
C ALA A 322 4.62 -6.80 -12.32
N GLY A 323 4.67 -6.04 -11.20
CA GLY A 323 5.78 -6.01 -10.27
C GLY A 323 6.92 -5.13 -10.79
N LEU A 324 7.68 -4.50 -9.89
CA LEU A 324 8.97 -3.91 -10.28
C LEU A 324 9.91 -5.06 -10.66
N PRO A 325 10.57 -5.01 -11.83
CA PRO A 325 11.50 -6.05 -12.23
C PRO A 325 12.58 -6.18 -11.15
N ALA A 326 12.87 -7.41 -10.73
CA ALA A 326 13.85 -7.70 -9.67
C ALA A 326 15.22 -7.04 -9.92
N ALA A 327 15.56 -6.76 -11.19
CA ALA A 327 16.75 -6.04 -11.60
C ALA A 327 16.83 -4.57 -11.11
N MET A 328 15.70 -3.86 -10.98
CA MET A 328 15.68 -2.49 -10.43
C MET A 328 15.85 -2.47 -8.90
N VAL A 329 15.47 -3.54 -8.21
CA VAL A 329 15.66 -3.67 -6.75
C VAL A 329 17.09 -4.12 -6.43
N ALA A 330 17.68 -4.99 -7.27
CA ALA A 330 19.06 -5.46 -7.11
C ALA A 330 20.13 -4.36 -7.32
N THR A 331 19.80 -3.29 -8.05
CA THR A 331 20.74 -2.19 -8.34
C THR A 331 20.71 -1.06 -7.31
N LEU A 332 19.67 -0.98 -6.46
CA LEU A 332 19.55 0.00 -5.39
C LEU A 332 20.14 -0.47 -4.06
N ILE A 333 20.57 -1.73 -3.99
CA ILE A 333 21.30 -2.30 -2.86
C ILE A 333 22.74 -2.52 -3.34
N PRO A 334 23.71 -1.69 -2.94
CA PRO A 334 25.11 -2.02 -3.21
C PRO A 334 25.39 -3.40 -2.61
N ALA A 335 26.07 -4.25 -3.37
CA ALA A 335 26.53 -5.57 -2.98
C ALA A 335 27.60 -5.48 -1.87
N THR A 336 27.18 -5.03 -0.70
CA THR A 336 27.87 -5.26 0.57
C THR A 336 27.16 -6.42 1.25
N PRO A 337 27.86 -7.49 1.67
CA PRO A 337 27.26 -8.60 2.38
C PRO A 337 26.98 -8.18 3.82
N ILE A 338 26.03 -7.28 4.01
CA ILE A 338 25.35 -7.10 5.28
C ILE A 338 24.04 -7.85 5.10
N ALA A 339 23.94 -8.99 5.77
CA ALA A 339 22.71 -9.75 5.90
C ALA A 339 21.66 -8.88 6.64
N VAL A 340 21.03 -7.95 5.92
CA VAL A 340 19.79 -7.33 6.36
C VAL A 340 18.70 -8.30 6.00
N GLU A 341 18.37 -9.14 6.98
CA GLU A 341 17.24 -10.05 6.99
C GLU A 341 15.95 -9.22 6.81
N ILE A 342 15.54 -9.00 5.56
CA ILE A 342 14.17 -8.61 5.23
C ILE A 342 13.30 -9.81 5.63
N ARG A 343 12.82 -9.74 6.87
CA ARG A 343 12.00 -10.73 7.56
C ARG A 343 10.63 -10.84 6.86
N ASN A 344 10.60 -11.53 5.72
CA ASN A 344 9.41 -12.21 5.23
C ASN A 344 9.24 -13.47 6.09
N GLU A 345 8.49 -13.34 7.19
CA GLU A 345 8.29 -14.39 8.19
C GLU A 345 7.32 -15.50 7.71
N ILE A 346 7.63 -16.12 6.57
CA ILE A 346 7.25 -17.50 6.29
C ILE A 346 8.55 -18.25 5.97
N ARG A 347 9.31 -18.56 7.01
CA ARG A 347 10.57 -19.29 6.91
C ARG A 347 10.24 -20.77 6.62
N TRP A 348 10.92 -21.38 5.65
CA TRP A 348 10.91 -22.84 5.52
C TRP A 348 11.39 -23.45 6.84
N THR A 349 10.55 -24.27 7.45
CA THR A 349 10.83 -24.91 8.74
C THR A 349 11.05 -26.39 8.53
N ARG A 350 12.15 -26.90 9.10
CA ARG A 350 12.51 -28.34 9.13
C ARG A 350 11.82 -29.11 10.25
N ASP A 351 10.77 -28.55 10.87
CA ASP A 351 9.87 -29.28 11.77
C ASP A 351 8.88 -30.16 10.98
N PRO A 352 8.93 -31.51 11.07
CA PRO A 352 8.04 -32.42 10.34
C PRO A 352 6.56 -32.26 10.72
N ALA A 353 6.24 -31.62 11.86
CA ALA A 353 4.86 -31.30 12.25
C ALA A 353 4.33 -30.01 11.62
N SER A 354 5.13 -29.28 10.84
CA SER A 354 4.75 -27.97 10.32
C SER A 354 3.75 -28.05 9.16
N THR A 355 2.57 -27.47 9.37
CA THR A 355 1.53 -27.30 8.32
C THR A 355 1.88 -26.23 7.28
N VAL A 356 2.98 -25.49 7.48
CA VAL A 356 3.41 -24.37 6.63
C VAL A 356 4.11 -24.87 5.36
N ARG A 357 4.78 -26.03 5.39
CA ARG A 357 5.55 -26.55 4.24
C ARG A 357 4.68 -26.83 3.01
N PRO A 358 3.57 -27.59 3.12
CA PRO A 358 2.73 -27.88 1.96
C PRO A 358 2.07 -26.62 1.40
N GLN A 359 1.85 -25.61 2.24
CA GLN A 359 1.31 -24.31 1.82
C GLN A 359 2.33 -23.50 1.02
N LEU A 360 3.62 -23.54 1.41
CA LEU A 360 4.70 -22.91 0.66
C LEU A 360 4.91 -23.58 -0.71
N VAL A 361 4.84 -24.91 -0.76
CA VAL A 361 4.86 -25.65 -2.03
C VAL A 361 3.69 -25.27 -2.92
N ARG A 362 2.47 -25.21 -2.36
CA ARG A 362 1.29 -24.75 -3.10
C ARG A 362 1.50 -23.34 -3.68
N ALA A 363 1.96 -22.39 -2.87
CA ALA A 363 2.22 -21.02 -3.32
C ALA A 363 3.26 -20.99 -4.46
N ALA A 364 4.34 -21.77 -4.34
CA ALA A 364 5.35 -21.87 -5.39
C ALA A 364 4.81 -22.49 -6.69
N LEU A 365 3.88 -23.45 -6.60
CA LEU A 365 3.23 -24.05 -7.77
C LEU A 365 2.22 -23.12 -8.43
N ASP A 366 1.47 -22.33 -7.64
CA ASP A 366 0.62 -21.26 -8.17
C ASP A 366 1.46 -20.23 -8.99
N ASP A 367 2.71 -20.01 -8.58
CA ASP A 367 3.69 -19.11 -9.21
C ASP A 367 4.63 -19.78 -10.24
N LEU A 368 4.39 -21.03 -10.65
CA LEU A 368 5.29 -21.80 -11.53
C LEU A 368 5.50 -21.15 -12.93
N GLY A 369 4.55 -20.32 -13.36
CA GLY A 369 4.60 -19.56 -14.61
C GLY A 369 5.21 -18.17 -14.51
N THR A 370 5.54 -17.70 -13.30
CA THR A 370 6.00 -16.34 -13.00
C THR A 370 7.39 -16.41 -12.38
N PRO A 371 8.48 -16.38 -13.18
CA PRO A 371 9.84 -16.60 -12.69
C PRO A 371 10.24 -15.62 -11.58
N GLU A 372 9.72 -14.39 -11.61
CA GLU A 372 10.01 -13.39 -10.57
C GLU A 372 9.34 -13.71 -9.22
N ALA A 373 8.11 -14.23 -9.21
CA ALA A 373 7.42 -14.61 -7.99
C ALA A 373 8.04 -15.89 -7.41
N LEU A 374 8.39 -16.84 -8.28
CA LEU A 374 9.06 -18.08 -7.90
C LEU A 374 10.44 -17.83 -7.27
N GLY A 375 11.19 -16.85 -7.79
CA GLY A 375 12.49 -16.45 -7.23
C GLY A 375 12.42 -15.83 -5.83
N ARG A 376 11.25 -15.38 -5.38
CA ARG A 376 11.02 -14.87 -4.02
C ARG A 376 10.58 -15.94 -3.02
N SER A 377 10.34 -17.16 -3.50
CA SER A 377 9.91 -18.27 -2.65
C SER A 377 11.04 -18.67 -1.69
N PRO A 378 10.75 -18.92 -0.39
CA PRO A 378 11.75 -19.40 0.56
C PRO A 378 12.33 -20.78 0.17
N LEU A 379 11.66 -21.52 -0.73
CA LEU A 379 12.13 -22.79 -1.27
C LEU A 379 13.35 -22.63 -2.18
N GLY A 380 13.52 -21.47 -2.83
CA GLY A 380 14.60 -21.23 -3.80
C GLY A 380 15.97 -21.12 -3.14
N GLY A 381 16.02 -20.81 -1.84
CA GLY A 381 17.26 -20.71 -1.06
C GLY A 381 17.70 -22.03 -0.40
N LEU A 382 16.99 -23.14 -0.64
CA LEU A 382 17.34 -24.42 -0.04
C LEU A 382 18.60 -25.03 -0.67
N PRO A 383 19.48 -25.69 0.11
CA PRO A 383 20.73 -26.26 -0.39
C PRO A 383 20.54 -27.22 -1.56
N GLY A 384 19.46 -28.01 -1.61
CA GLY A 384 19.15 -28.92 -2.72
C GLY A 384 18.57 -28.23 -3.97
N VAL A 385 18.20 -26.95 -3.87
CA VAL A 385 17.59 -26.16 -4.95
C VAL A 385 18.56 -25.11 -5.49
N ALA A 386 19.41 -24.54 -4.64
CA ALA A 386 20.33 -23.46 -5.00
C ALA A 386 21.59 -23.95 -5.76
N GLN A 387 21.81 -25.25 -5.90
CA GLN A 387 23.03 -25.84 -6.48
C GLN A 387 23.17 -25.72 -8.01
N GLY A 388 22.14 -25.28 -8.74
CA GLY A 388 22.21 -25.10 -10.19
C GLY A 388 22.88 -23.78 -10.60
N SER A 389 23.60 -23.77 -11.72
CA SER A 389 24.25 -22.58 -12.32
C SER A 389 23.27 -21.54 -12.90
N GLY A 390 21.96 -21.69 -12.67
CA GLY A 390 20.89 -20.80 -13.11
C GLY A 390 20.36 -19.89 -12.00
N SER A 391 19.34 -19.07 -12.33
CA SER A 391 18.65 -18.25 -11.33
C SER A 391 17.90 -19.13 -10.32
N ALA A 392 17.77 -18.66 -9.07
CA ALA A 392 17.03 -19.40 -8.02
C ALA A 392 15.61 -19.79 -8.45
N ALA A 393 14.96 -18.94 -9.28
CA ALA A 393 13.67 -19.22 -9.88
C ALA A 393 13.70 -20.38 -10.89
N ALA A 394 14.71 -20.39 -11.78
CA ALA A 394 14.86 -21.45 -12.77
C ALA A 394 15.16 -22.80 -12.11
N ASN A 395 16.05 -22.80 -11.10
CA ASN A 395 16.41 -23.99 -10.36
C ASN A 395 15.21 -24.53 -9.56
N LEU A 396 14.49 -23.66 -8.83
CA LEU A 396 13.28 -24.06 -8.11
C LEU A 396 12.19 -24.60 -9.04
N ARG A 397 12.02 -23.98 -10.21
CA ARG A 397 11.07 -24.48 -11.22
C ARG A 397 11.44 -25.87 -11.70
N ALA A 398 12.71 -26.10 -12.02
CA ALA A 398 13.19 -27.39 -12.48
C ALA A 398 12.95 -28.46 -11.41
N VAL A 399 13.37 -28.21 -10.17
CA VAL A 399 13.16 -29.15 -9.05
C VAL A 399 11.68 -29.47 -8.82
N LEU A 400 10.79 -28.46 -8.82
CA LEU A 400 9.35 -28.71 -8.64
C LEU A 400 8.76 -29.55 -9.77
N VAL A 401 9.15 -29.28 -11.02
CA VAL A 401 8.68 -30.05 -12.18
C VAL A 401 9.21 -31.49 -12.14
N ASP A 402 10.47 -31.68 -11.76
CA ASP A 402 11.10 -32.99 -11.67
C ASP A 402 10.46 -33.83 -10.56
N VAL A 403 10.30 -33.28 -9.36
CA VAL A 403 9.64 -33.97 -8.23
C VAL A 403 8.19 -34.33 -8.56
N ILE A 404 7.43 -33.44 -9.20
CA ILE A 404 6.06 -33.75 -9.63
C ILE A 404 6.04 -34.86 -10.69
N SER A 405 7.00 -34.85 -11.61
CA SER A 405 7.12 -35.88 -12.65
C SER A 405 7.51 -37.23 -12.06
N GLU A 406 8.42 -37.25 -11.08
CA GLU A 406 8.78 -38.45 -10.30
C GLU A 406 7.57 -39.00 -9.55
N LEU A 407 6.83 -38.13 -8.84
CA LEU A 407 5.61 -38.53 -8.14
C LEU A 407 4.57 -39.12 -9.10
N ALA A 408 4.37 -38.50 -10.26
CA ALA A 408 3.42 -39.00 -11.27
C ALA A 408 3.79 -40.39 -11.85
N ALA A 409 5.08 -40.76 -11.76
CA ALA A 409 5.63 -42.05 -12.17
C ALA A 409 5.78 -43.06 -11.00
N SER A 410 5.38 -42.70 -9.78
CA SER A 410 5.49 -43.57 -8.60
C SER A 410 4.79 -44.91 -8.79
N SER A 411 5.38 -45.98 -8.24
CA SER A 411 4.77 -47.32 -8.20
C SER A 411 3.60 -47.40 -7.21
N GLN A 412 3.48 -46.44 -6.28
CA GLN A 412 2.37 -46.36 -5.36
C GLN A 412 1.17 -45.65 -6.03
N PRO A 413 0.04 -46.34 -6.23
CA PRO A 413 -1.07 -45.78 -7.03
C PRO A 413 -1.62 -44.45 -6.51
N ARG A 414 -1.63 -44.25 -5.19
CA ARG A 414 -2.14 -43.02 -4.56
C ARG A 414 -1.23 -41.82 -4.75
N ASP A 415 0.07 -42.04 -4.77
CA ASP A 415 1.07 -40.98 -4.95
C ASP A 415 1.22 -40.64 -6.44
N ALA A 416 1.15 -41.65 -7.31
CA ALA A 416 1.04 -41.48 -8.76
C ALA A 416 -0.17 -40.64 -9.16
N GLU A 417 -1.33 -40.92 -8.56
CA GLU A 417 -2.56 -40.16 -8.79
C GLU A 417 -2.44 -38.69 -8.32
N ALA A 418 -1.79 -38.45 -7.17
CA ALA A 418 -1.51 -37.10 -6.68
C ALA A 418 -0.51 -36.34 -7.58
N GLY A 419 0.55 -37.01 -8.04
CA GLY A 419 1.54 -36.44 -8.95
C GLY A 419 0.94 -36.10 -10.33
N ARG A 420 0.13 -37.00 -10.90
CA ARG A 420 -0.59 -36.74 -12.17
C ARG A 420 -1.55 -35.57 -12.06
N LEU A 421 -2.25 -35.44 -10.94
CA LEU A 421 -3.12 -34.29 -10.66
C LEU A 421 -2.33 -32.98 -10.65
N LEU A 422 -1.21 -32.92 -9.93
CA LEU A 422 -0.35 -31.72 -9.89
C LEU A 422 0.26 -31.40 -11.26
N LEU A 423 0.69 -32.42 -12.00
CA LEU A 423 1.26 -32.27 -13.34
C LEU A 423 0.25 -31.70 -14.34
N ASP A 424 -0.97 -32.23 -14.37
CA ASP A 424 -2.01 -31.78 -15.29
C ASP A 424 -2.52 -30.37 -14.92
N TYR A 425 -2.60 -30.04 -13.63
CA TYR A 425 -3.09 -28.75 -13.16
C TYR A 425 -2.05 -27.62 -13.24
N TYR A 426 -0.86 -27.80 -12.65
CA TYR A 426 0.13 -26.74 -12.52
C TYR A 426 1.12 -26.68 -13.68
N VAL A 427 1.56 -27.82 -14.20
CA VAL A 427 2.63 -27.88 -15.22
C VAL A 427 2.05 -27.80 -16.64
N LYS A 428 1.11 -28.69 -16.97
CA LYS A 428 0.51 -28.77 -18.31
C LYS A 428 -0.69 -27.82 -18.51
N LYS A 429 -1.29 -27.35 -17.41
CA LYS A 429 -2.46 -26.43 -17.40
C LYS A 429 -3.60 -26.91 -18.30
N VAL A 430 -3.98 -28.18 -18.17
CA VAL A 430 -4.92 -28.88 -19.06
C VAL A 430 -6.35 -28.30 -18.99
N GLY A 431 -6.73 -27.64 -17.90
CA GLY A 431 -8.05 -27.02 -17.77
C GLY A 431 -8.43 -26.68 -16.33
N SER A 432 -9.73 -26.46 -16.10
CA SER A 432 -10.27 -26.20 -14.76
C SER A 432 -10.24 -27.46 -13.87
N HIS A 433 -10.50 -27.27 -12.57
CA HIS A 433 -10.60 -28.37 -11.61
C HIS A 433 -11.60 -29.46 -12.03
N GLU A 434 -12.71 -29.06 -12.69
CA GLU A 434 -13.76 -29.98 -13.15
C GLU A 434 -13.26 -30.87 -14.29
N VAL A 435 -12.52 -30.29 -15.24
CA VAL A 435 -11.93 -31.03 -16.38
C VAL A 435 -10.92 -32.07 -15.87
N ILE A 436 -10.11 -31.72 -14.87
CA ILE A 436 -9.11 -32.64 -14.31
C ILE A 436 -9.76 -33.73 -13.48
N MET A 437 -10.79 -33.40 -12.70
CA MET A 437 -11.58 -34.37 -11.96
C MET A 437 -12.22 -35.41 -12.89
N GLU A 438 -12.80 -34.96 -14.00
CA GLU A 438 -13.45 -35.84 -14.97
C GLU A 438 -12.43 -36.76 -15.66
N ARG A 439 -11.28 -36.20 -16.06
CA ARG A 439 -10.19 -36.94 -16.71
C ARG A 439 -9.53 -37.99 -15.80
N LEU A 440 -9.39 -37.68 -14.52
CA LEU A 440 -8.81 -38.59 -13.52
C LEU A 440 -9.88 -39.44 -12.81
N HIS A 441 -11.15 -39.33 -13.20
CA HIS A 441 -12.29 -40.03 -12.58
C HIS A 441 -12.38 -39.83 -11.06
N LEU A 442 -12.10 -38.61 -10.58
CA LEU A 442 -12.08 -38.25 -9.16
C LEU A 442 -13.36 -37.54 -8.74
N SER A 443 -13.95 -37.97 -7.63
CA SER A 443 -14.96 -37.17 -6.95
C SER A 443 -14.34 -35.89 -6.35
N ARG A 444 -15.14 -34.84 -6.19
CA ARG A 444 -14.68 -33.56 -5.62
C ARG A 444 -13.96 -33.72 -4.25
N PRO A 445 -14.46 -34.52 -3.29
CA PRO A 445 -13.73 -34.74 -2.03
C PRO A 445 -12.39 -35.47 -2.22
N THR A 446 -12.34 -36.45 -3.12
CA THR A 446 -11.10 -37.18 -3.42
C THR A 446 -10.08 -36.28 -4.09
N PHE A 447 -10.51 -35.40 -5.01
CA PHE A 447 -9.67 -34.42 -5.67
C PHE A 447 -8.91 -33.53 -4.65
N TYR A 448 -9.61 -32.90 -3.71
CA TYR A 448 -8.96 -32.04 -2.72
C TYR A 448 -8.06 -32.82 -1.75
N ARG A 449 -8.43 -34.05 -1.39
CA ARG A 449 -7.57 -34.93 -0.58
C ARG A 449 -6.29 -35.29 -1.31
N ARG A 450 -6.36 -35.60 -2.62
CA ARG A 450 -5.19 -35.91 -3.45
C ARG A 450 -4.33 -34.70 -3.71
N LEU A 451 -4.93 -33.53 -3.91
CA LEU A 451 -4.22 -32.27 -4.06
C LEU A 451 -3.42 -31.93 -2.78
N GLN A 452 -4.05 -32.04 -1.60
CA GLN A 452 -3.38 -31.79 -0.32
C GLN A 452 -2.26 -32.81 -0.06
N ARG A 453 -2.50 -34.10 -0.36
CA ARG A 453 -1.47 -35.15 -0.26
C ARG A 453 -0.29 -34.89 -1.20
N GLY A 454 -0.56 -34.42 -2.42
CA GLY A 454 0.48 -34.05 -3.38
C GLY A 454 1.39 -32.95 -2.85
N PHE A 455 0.84 -31.90 -2.24
CA PHE A 455 1.67 -30.84 -1.63
C PHE A 455 2.53 -31.35 -0.47
N GLN A 456 2.04 -32.30 0.31
CA GLN A 456 2.82 -32.93 1.38
C GLN A 456 3.99 -33.74 0.83
N LEU A 457 3.73 -34.61 -0.16
CA LEU A 457 4.76 -35.44 -0.77
C LEU A 457 5.87 -34.62 -1.45
N VAL A 458 5.49 -33.55 -2.15
CA VAL A 458 6.47 -32.65 -2.77
C VAL A 458 7.32 -31.94 -1.69
N ALA A 459 6.70 -31.54 -0.57
CA ALA A 459 7.44 -30.92 0.55
C ALA A 459 8.42 -31.91 1.19
N GLU A 460 7.98 -33.15 1.45
CA GLU A 460 8.82 -34.24 1.99
C GLU A 460 10.02 -34.52 1.06
N ARG A 461 9.79 -34.59 -0.25
CA ARG A 461 10.87 -34.85 -1.21
C ARG A 461 11.91 -33.73 -1.28
N ILE A 462 11.46 -32.46 -1.17
CA ILE A 462 12.37 -31.29 -1.12
C ILE A 462 13.22 -31.31 0.16
N ASP A 463 12.68 -31.79 1.28
CA ASP A 463 13.44 -31.97 2.51
C ASP A 463 14.53 -33.03 2.36
N GLU A 464 14.19 -34.21 1.83
CA GLU A 464 15.16 -35.29 1.57
C GLU A 464 16.32 -34.82 0.67
N MET A 465 16.01 -34.09 -0.40
CA MET A 465 17.02 -33.52 -1.30
C MET A 465 17.91 -32.50 -0.57
N SER A 466 17.33 -31.70 0.32
CA SER A 466 18.07 -30.69 1.10
C SER A 466 18.94 -31.31 2.19
N GLU A 467 18.54 -32.44 2.77
CA GLU A 467 19.32 -33.22 3.72
C GLU A 467 20.51 -33.91 3.03
N PHE A 468 20.27 -34.51 1.86
CA PHE A 468 21.33 -35.09 1.04
C PHE A 468 22.36 -34.03 0.62
N ALA A 469 21.90 -32.88 0.12
CA ALA A 469 22.77 -31.76 -0.24
C ALA A 469 23.56 -31.17 0.94
N GLY A 470 23.03 -31.23 2.16
CA GLY A 470 23.69 -30.73 3.37
C GLY A 470 24.71 -31.71 3.99
N SER A 471 24.63 -33.00 3.64
CA SER A 471 25.49 -34.07 4.17
C SER A 471 26.70 -34.39 3.28
N VAL A 472 26.69 -33.95 2.02
CA VAL A 472 27.83 -34.08 1.11
C VAL A 472 28.83 -32.93 1.35
N PRO A 473 30.06 -33.19 1.83
CA PRO A 473 31.06 -32.14 1.96
C PRO A 473 31.44 -31.60 0.58
N VAL A 474 31.27 -30.30 0.39
CA VAL A 474 31.74 -29.59 -0.80
C VAL A 474 33.27 -29.65 -0.80
N ALA A 475 33.86 -30.49 -1.64
CA ALA A 475 35.28 -30.41 -1.95
C ALA A 475 35.52 -29.02 -2.58
N ARG A 476 36.30 -28.20 -1.88
CA ARG A 476 36.71 -26.87 -2.35
C ARG A 476 37.68 -26.95 -3.51
#